data_AF-A0A814VMW5-F1
#
_entry.id   AF-A0A814VMW5-F1
#
_cell.length_a   1.000
_cell.length_b   1.000
_cell.length_c   1.000
_cell.angle_alpha   90.00
_cell.angle_beta   90.00
_cell.angle_gamma   90.00
#
_symmetry.space_group_name_H-M   'P 1'
#
loop_
_entity.id
_entity.type
_entity.pdbx_description
1 polymer ?
#
loop_
_entity_poly.entity_id
_entity_poly.type
_entity_poly.pdbx_seq_one_letter_code
_entity_poly.pdbx_strand_id
1 'polypeptide(L)'
;MARYGRSLRFGTRRQLLGKAVWFQIHRFLLSISSLLILLGFFLILVRAGGQWVNLQIHGPRLFAHSILGSIIVCCAMIQIWLALYRCNPRSRFRFIFDWSHRITGLLAFSLSIPTIFLIICLMPNYRTVLIVIVSLWAAWIIIVVIICEKIECKKRVSPLSMSNDVRQDDRNQNNINTNALPDTEAATQTNVGSQYHNQIKLLLLIIHIPISITLSVLLIVYISK
;
A
#
# COMPACT_ATOMS: atom_id res chain seq x y z
N MET A 1 2.11 0.82 0.17
CA MET A 1 2.32 -0.18 1.24
C MET A 1 3.60 -1.02 1.09
N ALA A 2 3.79 -1.81 0.01
CA ALA A 2 5.00 -2.66 -0.17
C ALA A 2 6.34 -1.91 -0.05
N ARG A 3 6.38 -0.67 -0.55
CA ARG A 3 7.55 0.23 -0.49
C ARG A 3 8.01 0.50 0.94
N TYR A 4 7.07 0.63 1.87
CA TYR A 4 7.32 0.94 3.27
C TYR A 4 7.85 -0.29 4.03
N GLY A 5 7.42 -1.49 3.61
CA GLY A 5 7.89 -2.78 4.16
C GLY A 5 9.38 -3.03 3.97
N ARG A 6 9.99 -2.54 2.87
CA ARG A 6 11.43 -2.62 2.62
C ARG A 6 12.28 -1.90 3.68
N SER A 7 11.70 -0.92 4.37
CA SER A 7 12.35 -0.12 5.42
C SER A 7 12.31 -0.80 6.79
N LEU A 8 11.51 -1.87 6.97
CA LEU A 8 11.31 -2.51 8.26
C LEU A 8 12.45 -3.49 8.56
N ARG A 9 13.13 -3.26 9.70
CA ARG A 9 14.35 -3.95 10.17
C ARG A 9 14.22 -5.49 10.23
N PHE A 10 13.01 -6.01 10.43
CA PHE A 10 12.74 -7.46 10.50
C PHE A 10 12.98 -8.19 9.17
N GLY A 11 12.93 -7.51 8.03
CA GLY A 11 12.98 -8.15 6.73
C GLY A 11 14.35 -8.18 6.04
N THR A 12 15.34 -7.40 6.49
CA THR A 12 16.62 -7.26 5.77
C THR A 12 17.71 -8.19 6.29
N ARG A 13 17.68 -8.59 7.58
CA ARG A 13 18.68 -9.52 8.15
C ARG A 13 18.30 -11.00 8.01
N ARG A 14 17.01 -11.33 7.95
CA ARG A 14 16.54 -12.71 7.82
C ARG A 14 16.00 -12.92 6.41
N GLN A 15 16.49 -13.96 5.75
CA GLN A 15 15.99 -14.40 4.46
C GLN A 15 15.23 -15.70 4.67
N LEU A 16 14.02 -15.79 4.13
CA LEU A 16 13.24 -17.02 4.02
C LEU A 16 13.17 -17.36 2.53
N LEU A 17 13.58 -18.58 2.15
CA LEU A 17 13.72 -19.01 0.76
C LEU A 17 14.58 -18.07 -0.11
N GLY A 18 15.69 -17.56 0.45
CA GLY A 18 16.61 -16.67 -0.27
C GLY A 18 16.05 -15.27 -0.60
N LYS A 19 14.89 -14.90 -0.03
CA LYS A 19 14.29 -13.57 -0.17
C LYS A 19 13.99 -12.96 1.20
N ALA A 20 13.96 -11.63 1.24
CA ALA A 20 13.64 -10.88 2.45
C ALA A 20 12.26 -11.29 3.02
N VAL A 21 12.15 -11.52 4.34
CA VAL A 21 10.90 -11.98 4.98
C VAL A 21 9.72 -11.07 4.68
N TRP A 22 9.92 -9.74 4.76
CA TRP A 22 8.86 -8.76 4.47
C TRP A 22 8.29 -8.94 3.06
N PHE A 23 9.13 -9.31 2.09
CA PHE A 23 8.75 -9.49 0.71
C PHE A 23 7.89 -10.74 0.54
N GLN A 24 8.23 -11.82 1.27
CA GLN A 24 7.46 -13.05 1.24
C GLN A 24 6.09 -12.88 1.90
N ILE A 25 6.03 -12.20 3.06
CA ILE A 25 4.76 -11.87 3.74
C ILE A 25 3.89 -11.00 2.82
N HIS A 26 4.48 -9.96 2.22
CA HIS A 26 3.75 -9.08 1.30
C HIS A 26 3.16 -9.86 0.11
N ARG A 27 3.95 -10.75 -0.51
CA ARG A 27 3.49 -11.59 -1.62
C ARG A 27 2.35 -12.51 -1.18
N PHE A 28 2.50 -13.18 -0.04
CA PHE A 28 1.50 -14.09 0.50
C PHE A 28 0.18 -13.37 0.77
N LEU A 29 0.21 -12.22 1.44
CA LEU A 29 -0.98 -11.41 1.73
C LEU A 29 -1.66 -10.90 0.46
N LEU A 30 -0.90 -10.45 -0.54
CA LEU A 30 -1.48 -10.04 -1.82
C LEU A 30 -2.10 -11.23 -2.58
N SER A 31 -1.43 -12.39 -2.60
CA SER A 31 -1.97 -13.58 -3.25
C SER A 31 -3.28 -14.04 -2.61
N ILE A 32 -3.35 -14.09 -1.28
CA ILE A 32 -4.59 -14.41 -0.56
C ILE A 32 -5.67 -13.38 -0.87
N SER A 33 -5.36 -12.09 -0.80
CA SER A 33 -6.33 -11.03 -1.09
C SER A 33 -6.91 -11.14 -2.49
N SER A 34 -6.08 -11.38 -3.51
CA SER A 34 -6.54 -11.58 -4.89
C SER A 34 -7.40 -12.83 -5.05
N LEU A 35 -7.07 -13.93 -4.35
CA LEU A 35 -7.89 -15.14 -4.34
C LEU A 35 -9.25 -14.91 -3.69
N LEU A 36 -9.31 -14.17 -2.57
CA LEU A 36 -10.56 -13.81 -1.90
C LEU A 36 -11.45 -12.92 -2.78
N ILE A 37 -10.86 -11.96 -3.50
CA ILE A 37 -11.58 -11.13 -4.47
C ILE A 37 -12.20 -11.99 -5.57
N LEU A 38 -11.40 -12.92 -6.14
CA LEU A 38 -11.87 -13.82 -7.18
C LEU A 38 -12.98 -14.75 -6.67
N LEU A 39 -12.81 -15.32 -5.48
CA LEU A 39 -13.81 -16.18 -4.85
C LEU A 39 -15.11 -15.41 -4.58
N GLY A 40 -15.03 -14.19 -4.04
CA GLY A 40 -16.18 -13.33 -3.81
C GLY A 40 -16.95 -13.01 -5.10
N PHE A 41 -16.24 -12.74 -6.19
CA PHE A 41 -16.83 -12.56 -7.51
C PHE A 41 -17.56 -13.81 -8.01
N PHE A 42 -16.98 -15.00 -7.85
CA PHE A 42 -17.66 -16.24 -8.21
C PHE A 42 -18.90 -16.51 -7.35
N LEU A 43 -18.83 -16.26 -6.03
CA LEU A 43 -19.96 -16.45 -5.12
C LEU A 43 -21.16 -15.57 -5.51
N ILE A 44 -20.93 -14.30 -5.85
CA ILE A 44 -22.02 -13.42 -6.29
C ILE A 44 -22.57 -13.85 -7.66
N LEU A 45 -21.72 -14.31 -8.59
CA LEU A 45 -22.15 -14.79 -9.90
C LEU A 45 -23.04 -16.04 -9.79
N VAL A 46 -22.64 -16.99 -8.94
CA VAL A 46 -23.43 -18.20 -8.66
C VAL A 46 -24.77 -17.84 -8.00
N ARG A 47 -24.76 -16.92 -7.03
CA ARG A 47 -25.99 -16.46 -6.38
C ARG A 47 -26.94 -15.72 -7.33
N ALA A 48 -26.40 -15.02 -8.33
CA ALA A 48 -27.17 -14.35 -9.37
C ALA A 48 -27.58 -15.29 -10.52
N GLY A 49 -27.24 -16.58 -10.47
CA GLY A 49 -27.52 -17.53 -11.55
C GLY A 49 -26.83 -17.16 -12.87
N GLY A 50 -25.69 -16.48 -12.81
CA GLY A 50 -24.96 -15.98 -13.98
C GLY A 50 -25.60 -14.76 -14.65
N GLN A 51 -26.68 -14.21 -14.09
CA GLN A 51 -27.33 -13.03 -14.65
C GLN A 51 -26.57 -11.75 -14.30
N TRP A 52 -26.38 -10.89 -15.30
CA TRP A 52 -25.84 -9.56 -15.08
C TRP A 52 -26.95 -8.58 -14.73
N VAL A 53 -26.80 -7.83 -13.64
CA VAL A 53 -26.51 -6.41 -13.79
C VAL A 53 -27.36 -5.57 -14.77
N ASN A 54 -28.70 -5.53 -14.74
CA ASN A 54 -29.46 -4.65 -15.63
C ASN A 54 -29.75 -3.25 -15.03
N LEU A 55 -29.37 -2.19 -15.74
CA LEU A 55 -29.51 -0.78 -15.31
C LEU A 55 -30.96 -0.36 -15.06
N GLN A 56 -31.90 -0.75 -15.92
CA GLN A 56 -33.31 -0.35 -15.80
C GLN A 56 -34.01 -1.09 -14.65
N ILE A 57 -33.62 -2.34 -14.40
CA ILE A 57 -34.25 -3.20 -13.39
C ILE A 57 -33.68 -2.95 -11.99
N HIS A 58 -32.36 -2.76 -11.89
CA HIS A 58 -31.65 -2.71 -10.60
C HIS A 58 -31.16 -1.31 -10.21
N GLY A 59 -31.30 -0.35 -11.13
CA GLY A 59 -30.91 1.04 -10.92
C GLY A 59 -29.41 1.32 -11.12
N PRO A 60 -29.06 2.62 -11.16
CA PRO A 60 -27.72 3.07 -11.55
C PRO A 60 -26.61 2.70 -10.56
N ARG A 61 -26.94 2.63 -9.26
CA ARG A 61 -25.94 2.36 -8.21
C ARG A 61 -25.44 0.92 -8.24
N LEU A 62 -26.34 -0.06 -8.39
CA LEU A 62 -25.95 -1.47 -8.48
C LEU A 62 -25.21 -1.74 -9.79
N PHE A 63 -25.64 -1.10 -10.89
CA PHE A 63 -24.93 -1.15 -12.17
C PHE A 63 -23.49 -0.63 -12.05
N ALA A 64 -23.30 0.57 -11.49
CA ALA A 64 -21.98 1.13 -11.27
C ALA A 64 -21.12 0.24 -10.34
N HIS A 65 -21.70 -0.32 -9.27
CA HIS A 65 -21.01 -1.24 -8.37
C HIS A 65 -20.49 -2.48 -9.12
N SER A 66 -21.32 -3.08 -9.98
CA SER A 66 -20.93 -4.26 -10.78
C SER A 66 -19.78 -3.95 -11.74
N ILE A 67 -19.83 -2.81 -12.44
CA ILE A 67 -18.77 -2.41 -13.38
C ILE A 67 -17.46 -2.12 -12.64
N LEU A 68 -17.49 -1.30 -11.58
CA LEU A 68 -16.30 -0.97 -10.81
C LEU A 68 -15.71 -2.20 -10.12
N GLY A 69 -16.55 -3.06 -9.53
CA GLY A 69 -16.16 -4.33 -8.95
C GLY A 69 -15.47 -5.24 -9.96
N SER A 70 -15.97 -5.31 -11.18
CA SER A 70 -15.38 -6.11 -12.26
C SER A 70 -14.02 -5.58 -12.69
N ILE A 71 -13.86 -4.27 -12.79
CA ILE A 71 -12.55 -3.64 -13.09
C ILE A 71 -11.54 -4.00 -11.98
N ILE A 72 -11.95 -4.00 -10.71
CA ILE A 72 -11.10 -4.40 -9.58
C ILE A 72 -10.69 -5.87 -9.69
N VAL A 73 -11.62 -6.78 -10.03
CA VAL A 73 -11.33 -8.21 -10.24
C VAL A 73 -10.33 -8.39 -11.38
N CYS A 74 -10.52 -7.72 -12.52
CA CYS A 74 -9.58 -7.73 -13.64
C CYS A 74 -8.19 -7.23 -13.23
N CYS A 75 -8.13 -6.11 -12.50
CA CYS A 75 -6.88 -5.58 -11.96
C CYS A 75 -6.19 -6.57 -11.01
N ALA A 76 -6.96 -7.25 -10.15
CA ALA A 76 -6.43 -8.27 -9.24
C ALA A 76 -5.89 -9.49 -10.00
N MET A 77 -6.54 -9.92 -11.08
CA MET A 77 -6.03 -11.00 -11.95
C MET A 77 -4.74 -10.60 -12.63
N ILE A 78 -4.67 -9.39 -13.20
CA ILE A 78 -3.44 -8.85 -13.79
C ILE A 78 -2.30 -8.85 -12.76
N GLN A 79 -2.60 -8.54 -11.49
CA GLN A 79 -1.59 -8.60 -10.42
C GLN A 79 -1.05 -10.01 -10.16
N ILE A 80 -1.89 -11.05 -10.24
CA ILE A 80 -1.43 -12.44 -10.14
C ILE A 80 -0.52 -12.79 -11.32
N TRP A 81 -0.95 -12.47 -12.54
CA TRP A 81 -0.16 -12.73 -13.75
C TRP A 81 1.19 -12.02 -13.72
N LEU A 82 1.22 -10.74 -13.31
CA LEU A 82 2.46 -9.99 -13.09
C LEU A 82 3.32 -10.66 -12.00
N ALA A 83 2.74 -11.11 -10.91
CA ALA A 83 3.50 -11.79 -9.86
C ALA A 83 4.11 -13.13 -10.30
N LEU A 84 3.48 -13.84 -11.25
CA LEU A 84 3.96 -15.10 -11.82
C LEU A 84 5.04 -14.87 -12.88
N TYR A 85 4.80 -14.00 -13.86
CA TYR A 85 5.75 -13.65 -14.93
C TYR A 85 6.80 -12.63 -14.50
N ARG A 86 7.14 -12.62 -13.22
CA ARG A 86 8.05 -11.64 -12.66
C ARG A 86 9.35 -11.62 -13.45
N CYS A 87 9.67 -10.44 -13.99
CA CYS A 87 10.86 -10.24 -14.79
C CYS A 87 12.14 -10.46 -13.95
N ASN A 88 13.16 -11.06 -14.56
CA ASN A 88 14.47 -11.29 -13.93
C ASN A 88 15.05 -9.94 -13.42
N PRO A 89 15.63 -9.89 -12.21
CA PRO A 89 16.23 -8.69 -11.65
C PRO A 89 17.15 -7.86 -12.56
N ARG A 90 17.81 -8.48 -13.55
CA ARG A 90 18.74 -7.85 -14.51
C ARG A 90 18.11 -7.45 -15.86
N SER A 91 16.80 -7.61 -16.04
CA SER A 91 16.14 -7.29 -17.32
C SER A 91 15.84 -5.79 -17.47
N ARG A 92 16.06 -5.26 -18.68
CA ARG A 92 15.66 -3.90 -19.12
C ARG A 92 14.16 -3.61 -18.96
N PHE A 93 13.32 -4.64 -18.99
CA PHE A 93 11.86 -4.49 -18.91
C PHE A 93 11.32 -4.39 -17.48
N ARG A 94 12.20 -4.47 -16.47
CA ARG A 94 11.82 -4.40 -15.06
C ARG A 94 11.14 -3.08 -14.67
N PHE A 95 11.52 -1.97 -15.30
CA PHE A 95 10.87 -0.69 -15.06
C PHE A 95 9.38 -0.70 -15.44
N ILE A 96 9.06 -1.28 -16.60
CA ILE A 96 7.68 -1.42 -17.08
C ILE A 96 6.90 -2.33 -16.13
N PHE A 97 7.51 -3.46 -15.73
CA PHE A 97 6.92 -4.37 -14.77
C PHE A 97 6.59 -3.68 -13.42
N ASP A 98 7.56 -2.97 -12.85
CA ASP A 98 7.41 -2.31 -11.55
C ASP A 98 6.37 -1.18 -11.62
N TRP A 99 6.30 -0.45 -12.74
CA TRP A 99 5.32 0.61 -12.96
C TRP A 99 3.91 0.04 -13.15
N SER A 100 3.75 -0.95 -14.02
CA SER A 100 2.46 -1.62 -14.26
C SER A 100 1.92 -2.26 -13.00
N HIS A 101 2.74 -3.03 -12.27
CA HIS A 101 2.34 -3.67 -11.01
C HIS A 101 1.92 -2.65 -9.94
N ARG A 102 2.57 -1.48 -9.92
CA ARG A 102 2.23 -0.41 -8.98
C ARG A 102 0.92 0.27 -9.34
N ILE A 103 0.71 0.57 -10.62
CA ILE A 103 -0.50 1.26 -11.09
C ILE A 103 -1.72 0.38 -10.92
N THR A 104 -1.66 -0.88 -11.34
CA THR A 104 -2.79 -1.81 -11.20
C THR A 104 -3.20 -1.99 -9.74
N GLY A 105 -2.23 -2.11 -8.84
CA GLY A 105 -2.48 -2.19 -7.40
C GLY A 105 -3.09 -0.92 -6.82
N LEU A 106 -2.57 0.25 -7.20
CA LEU A 106 -3.10 1.54 -6.72
C LEU A 106 -4.50 1.81 -7.28
N LEU A 107 -4.72 1.50 -8.55
CA LEU A 107 -6.01 1.66 -9.21
C LEU A 107 -7.08 0.77 -8.57
N ALA A 108 -6.78 -0.52 -8.36
CA ALA A 108 -7.68 -1.43 -7.66
C ALA A 108 -8.00 -0.94 -6.24
N PHE A 109 -7.00 -0.46 -5.51
CA PHE A 109 -7.20 0.09 -4.17
C PHE A 109 -8.09 1.34 -4.19
N SER A 110 -7.78 2.32 -5.04
CA SER A 110 -8.54 3.56 -5.14
C SER A 110 -9.99 3.34 -5.58
N LEU A 111 -10.24 2.39 -6.49
CA LEU A 111 -11.59 2.03 -6.94
C LEU A 111 -12.37 1.22 -5.90
N SER A 112 -11.71 0.52 -4.98
CA SER A 112 -12.39 -0.29 -3.96
C SER A 112 -13.25 0.56 -3.01
N ILE A 113 -12.77 1.74 -2.62
CA ILE A 113 -13.47 2.65 -1.70
C ILE A 113 -14.85 3.07 -2.26
N PRO A 114 -14.96 3.70 -3.45
CA PRO A 114 -16.26 4.06 -4.00
C PRO A 114 -17.14 2.84 -4.29
N THR A 115 -16.54 1.70 -4.67
CA THR A 115 -17.29 0.45 -4.90
C THR A 115 -18.00 -0.04 -3.63
N ILE A 116 -17.34 0.05 -2.47
CA ILE A 116 -17.92 -0.28 -1.16
C ILE A 116 -19.03 0.72 -0.79
N PHE A 117 -18.82 2.02 -1.02
CA PHE A 117 -19.87 3.02 -0.75
C PHE A 117 -21.12 2.81 -1.60
N LEU A 118 -20.97 2.44 -2.87
CA LEU A 118 -22.10 2.16 -3.74
C LEU A 118 -23.00 1.07 -3.15
N ILE A 119 -22.43 -0.06 -2.71
CA ILE A 119 -23.23 -1.16 -2.15
C ILE A 119 -23.85 -0.81 -0.79
N ILE A 120 -23.12 -0.08 0.08
CA ILE A 120 -23.67 0.36 1.37
C ILE A 120 -24.86 1.29 1.17
N CYS A 121 -24.85 2.13 0.14
CA CYS A 121 -25.98 3.02 -0.15
C CYS A 121 -27.27 2.27 -0.52
N LEU A 122 -27.18 1.02 -0.97
CA LEU A 122 -28.34 0.15 -1.23
C LEU A 122 -28.85 -0.57 0.02
N MET A 123 -28.06 -0.65 1.09
CA MET A 123 -28.47 -1.30 2.33
C MET A 123 -29.41 -0.36 3.10
N PRO A 124 -30.66 -0.79 3.42
CA PRO A 124 -31.61 0.07 4.14
C PRO A 124 -31.28 0.15 5.63
N ASN A 125 -30.79 -0.94 6.22
CA ASN A 125 -30.48 -1.04 7.64
C ASN A 125 -29.04 -0.64 7.92
N TYR A 126 -28.80 0.03 9.07
CA TYR A 126 -27.47 0.42 9.56
C TYR A 126 -26.61 1.26 8.59
N ARG A 127 -27.20 1.81 7.52
CA ARG A 127 -26.51 2.55 6.46
C ARG A 127 -25.58 3.64 7.00
N THR A 128 -26.08 4.49 7.90
CA THR A 128 -25.30 5.58 8.50
C THR A 128 -24.10 5.05 9.27
N VAL A 129 -24.28 3.97 10.03
CA VAL A 129 -23.20 3.33 10.80
C VAL A 129 -22.15 2.73 9.87
N LEU A 130 -22.58 2.02 8.81
CA LEU A 130 -21.69 1.46 7.80
C LEU A 130 -20.88 2.53 7.07
N ILE A 131 -21.53 3.64 6.69
CA ILE A 131 -20.85 4.80 6.07
C ILE A 131 -19.78 5.38 7.02
N VAL A 132 -20.10 5.55 8.30
CA VAL A 132 -19.14 6.05 9.30
C VAL A 132 -17.96 5.10 9.44
N ILE A 133 -18.20 3.80 9.59
CA ILE A 133 -17.13 2.79 9.73
C ILE A 133 -16.20 2.79 8.51
N VAL A 134 -16.75 2.75 7.29
CA VAL A 134 -15.93 2.75 6.06
C VAL A 134 -15.20 4.07 5.87
N SER A 135 -15.81 5.20 6.23
CA SER A 135 -15.17 6.52 6.15
C SER A 135 -13.99 6.61 7.13
N LEU A 136 -14.16 6.13 8.37
CA LEU A 136 -13.08 6.07 9.36
C LEU A 136 -11.94 5.16 8.90
N TRP A 137 -12.28 3.99 8.35
CA TRP A 137 -11.29 3.08 7.79
C TRP A 137 -10.53 3.70 6.61
N ALA A 138 -11.23 4.32 5.67
CA ALA A 138 -10.62 5.00 4.51
C ALA A 138 -9.72 6.17 4.94
N ALA A 139 -10.19 7.01 5.86
CA ALA A 139 -9.42 8.12 6.42
C ALA A 139 -8.15 7.63 7.12
N TRP A 140 -8.26 6.57 7.93
CA TRP A 140 -7.12 5.95 8.60
C TRP A 140 -6.05 5.48 7.60
N ILE A 141 -6.45 4.80 6.52
CA ILE A 141 -5.51 4.39 5.47
C ILE A 141 -4.81 5.59 4.83
N ILE A 142 -5.57 6.65 4.50
CA ILE A 142 -5.01 7.86 3.89
C ILE A 142 -3.98 8.51 4.82
N ILE A 143 -4.29 8.63 6.11
CA ILE A 143 -3.36 9.17 7.13
C ILE A 143 -2.07 8.35 7.17
N VAL A 144 -2.17 7.02 7.26
CA VAL A 144 -1.03 6.09 7.25
C VAL A 144 -0.16 6.28 6.01
N VAL A 145 -0.78 6.39 4.83
CA VAL A 145 -0.08 6.59 3.55
C VAL A 145 0.63 7.95 3.52
N ILE A 146 -0.04 9.02 3.94
CA ILE A 146 0.54 10.37 3.98
C ILE A 146 1.76 10.42 4.89
N ILE A 147 1.67 9.86 6.11
CA ILE A 147 2.79 9.82 7.05
C ILE A 147 3.96 9.05 6.44
N CYS A 148 3.70 7.90 5.81
CA CYS A 148 4.75 7.11 5.18
C CYS A 148 5.41 7.82 3.99
N GLU A 149 4.64 8.48 3.11
CA GLU A 149 5.19 9.30 2.03
C GLU A 149 6.01 10.48 2.56
N LYS A 150 5.55 11.18 3.62
CA LYS A 150 6.30 12.27 4.24
C LYS A 150 7.64 11.81 4.79
N ILE A 151 7.69 10.67 5.48
CA ILE A 151 8.94 10.08 5.98
C ILE A 151 9.91 9.78 4.82
N GLU A 152 9.40 9.32 3.69
CA GLU A 152 10.22 8.98 2.53
C GLU A 152 10.64 10.17 1.68
N CYS A 153 9.82 11.22 1.61
CA CYS A 153 10.24 12.50 1.08
C CYS A 153 11.37 13.08 1.94
N LYS A 154 11.23 13.09 3.27
CA LYS A 154 12.28 13.59 4.18
C LYS A 154 13.59 12.82 3.98
N LYS A 155 13.54 11.49 3.92
CA LYS A 155 14.71 10.64 3.66
C LYS A 155 15.40 10.93 2.31
N ARG A 156 14.66 11.32 1.26
CA ARG A 156 15.23 11.68 -0.05
C ARG A 156 15.86 13.07 -0.06
N VAL A 157 15.32 14.00 0.71
CA VAL A 157 15.80 15.40 0.78
C VAL A 157 17.03 15.53 1.69
N SER A 158 17.11 14.79 2.80
CA SER A 158 18.24 14.85 3.74
C SER A 158 19.65 14.68 3.12
N PRO A 159 19.91 13.72 2.22
CA PRO A 159 21.23 13.60 1.60
C PRO A 159 21.53 14.71 0.58
N LEU A 160 20.50 15.29 -0.04
CA LEU A 160 20.65 16.40 -1.00
C LEU A 160 20.94 17.72 -0.29
N SER A 161 20.28 18.00 0.83
CA SER A 161 20.56 19.20 1.64
C SER A 161 21.96 19.14 2.23
N MET A 162 22.35 17.99 2.78
CA MET A 162 23.68 17.81 3.36
C MET A 162 24.80 17.87 2.31
N SER A 163 24.57 17.35 1.09
CA SER A 163 25.53 17.51 -0.02
C SER A 163 25.68 18.96 -0.48
N ASN A 164 24.62 19.77 -0.41
CA ASN A 164 24.69 21.18 -0.77
C ASN A 164 25.40 22.01 0.31
N ASP A 165 25.15 21.71 1.59
CA ASP A 165 25.82 22.35 2.72
C ASP A 165 27.33 22.04 2.72
N VAL A 166 27.72 20.76 2.55
CA VAL A 166 29.12 20.36 2.44
C VAL A 166 29.81 21.03 1.26
N ARG A 167 29.17 21.10 0.08
CA ARG A 167 29.75 21.75 -1.10
C ARG A 167 29.89 23.27 -0.93
N GLN A 168 29.04 23.89 -0.11
CA GLN A 168 29.13 25.31 0.21
C GLN A 168 30.22 25.58 1.25
N ASP A 169 30.37 24.68 2.23
CA ASP A 169 31.43 24.75 3.24
C ASP A 169 32.81 24.47 2.63
N ASP A 170 32.97 23.45 1.78
CA ASP A 170 34.20 23.17 1.01
C ASP A 170 34.64 24.39 0.17
N ARG A 171 33.67 25.14 -0.39
CA ARG A 171 33.94 26.34 -1.17
C ARG A 171 34.42 27.50 -0.30
N ASN A 172 34.01 27.53 0.96
CA ASN A 172 34.40 28.53 1.96
C ASN A 172 35.71 28.12 2.69
N GLN A 173 35.95 26.81 2.83
CA GLN A 173 37.03 26.19 3.57
C GLN A 173 38.27 25.91 2.70
N ASN A 174 38.13 25.81 1.37
CA ASN A 174 39.28 25.94 0.45
C ASN A 174 40.01 27.29 0.57
N ASN A 175 39.44 28.26 1.31
CA ASN A 175 40.10 29.52 1.68
C ASN A 175 40.87 29.44 3.03
N ILE A 176 40.76 28.34 3.78
CA ILE A 176 41.33 28.16 5.13
C ILE A 176 41.82 26.70 5.28
N ASN A 177 43.12 26.48 5.06
CA ASN A 177 43.77 25.17 4.96
C ASN A 177 43.36 24.05 5.96
N THR A 178 43.36 22.83 5.40
CA THR A 178 43.75 21.50 5.90
C THR A 178 43.75 21.22 7.42
N ASN A 179 42.86 20.31 7.84
CA ASN A 179 43.01 19.24 8.84
C ASN A 179 41.70 19.08 9.65
N ALA A 180 40.76 18.27 9.16
CA ALA A 180 39.72 17.72 10.02
C ALA A 180 39.22 16.39 9.43
N LEU A 181 39.01 15.42 10.31
CA LEU A 181 38.52 14.07 10.06
C LEU A 181 36.97 14.08 10.21
N PRO A 182 36.16 14.24 9.14
CA PRO A 182 34.71 14.49 9.25
C PRO A 182 33.87 13.21 9.06
N ASP A 183 34.48 12.13 8.56
CA ASP A 183 33.74 11.03 7.93
C ASP A 183 33.01 10.12 8.93
N THR A 184 33.49 10.04 10.17
CA THR A 184 32.95 9.08 11.18
C THR A 184 31.70 9.60 11.88
N GLU A 185 31.60 10.91 12.14
CA GLU A 185 30.44 11.50 12.82
C GLU A 185 29.23 11.63 11.89
N ALA A 186 29.45 12.03 10.63
CA ALA A 186 28.40 12.11 9.62
C ALA A 186 27.78 10.73 9.29
N ALA A 187 28.61 9.68 9.21
CA ALA A 187 28.14 8.30 9.03
C ALA A 187 27.30 7.81 10.23
N THR A 188 27.63 8.25 11.44
CA THR A 188 26.90 7.86 12.66
C THR A 188 25.53 8.56 12.74
N GLN A 189 25.46 9.87 12.49
CA GLN A 189 24.19 10.62 12.53
C GLN A 189 23.19 10.15 11.46
N THR A 190 23.67 9.88 10.23
CA THR A 190 22.81 9.37 9.15
C THR A 190 22.22 8.00 9.47
N ASN A 191 22.99 7.14 10.14
CA ASN A 191 22.56 5.80 10.55
C ASN A 191 21.48 5.87 11.66
N VAL A 192 21.70 6.70 12.69
CA VAL A 192 20.75 6.95 13.78
C VAL A 192 19.43 7.53 13.26
N GLY A 193 19.50 8.54 12.39
CA GLY A 193 18.32 9.12 11.74
C GLY A 193 17.54 8.08 10.93
N SER A 194 18.24 7.25 10.14
CA SER A 194 17.59 6.18 9.37
C SER A 194 16.90 5.14 10.26
N GLN A 195 17.50 4.81 11.41
CA GLN A 195 16.98 3.85 12.37
C GLN A 195 15.69 4.36 13.02
N TYR A 196 15.64 5.62 13.43
CA TYR A 196 14.44 6.23 14.01
C TYR A 196 13.24 6.22 13.05
N HIS A 197 13.43 6.61 11.78
CA HIS A 197 12.36 6.57 10.77
C HIS A 197 11.83 5.14 10.52
N ASN A 198 12.69 4.12 10.61
CA ASN A 198 12.28 2.72 10.48
C ASN A 198 11.45 2.25 11.68
N GLN A 199 11.78 2.72 12.90
CA GLN A 199 11.01 2.42 14.10
C GLN A 199 9.61 3.06 14.06
N ILE A 200 9.50 4.31 13.59
CA ILE A 200 8.19 4.95 13.39
C ILE A 200 7.32 4.15 12.43
N LYS A 201 7.87 3.72 11.27
CA LYS A 201 7.11 2.91 10.31
C LYS A 201 6.66 1.57 10.89
N LEU A 202 7.50 0.97 11.74
CA LEU A 202 7.18 -0.28 12.42
C LEU A 202 6.04 -0.09 13.43
N LEU A 203 6.13 0.93 14.29
CA LEU A 203 5.08 1.28 15.24
C LEU A 203 3.77 1.56 14.52
N LEU A 204 3.84 2.33 13.43
CA LEU A 204 2.68 2.64 12.61
C LEU A 204 2.05 1.39 11.99
N LEU A 205 2.85 0.40 11.56
CA LEU A 205 2.34 -0.90 11.12
C LEU A 205 1.69 -1.69 12.27
N ILE A 206 2.32 -1.72 13.45
CA ILE A 206 1.80 -2.42 14.64
C ILE A 206 0.47 -1.82 15.09
N ILE A 207 0.30 -0.50 15.01
CA ILE A 207 -0.97 0.18 15.33
C ILE A 207 -2.00 -0.02 14.21
N HIS A 208 -1.55 -0.03 12.95
CA HIS A 208 -2.44 -0.17 11.80
C HIS A 208 -3.15 -1.53 11.76
N ILE A 209 -2.46 -2.63 12.08
CA ILE A 209 -3.01 -3.99 12.06
C ILE A 209 -4.26 -4.14 12.95
N PRO A 210 -4.23 -3.88 14.27
CA PRO A 210 -5.38 -4.06 15.15
C PRO A 210 -6.53 -3.12 14.79
N ILE A 211 -6.25 -1.84 14.48
CA ILE A 211 -7.29 -0.88 14.07
C ILE A 211 -8.00 -1.37 12.81
N SER A 212 -7.24 -1.84 11.81
CA SER A 212 -7.81 -2.36 10.56
C SER A 212 -8.64 -3.63 10.81
N ILE A 213 -8.17 -4.55 11.67
CA ILE A 213 -8.91 -5.76 12.02
C ILE A 213 -10.21 -5.41 12.75
N THR A 214 -10.16 -4.57 13.77
CA THR A 214 -11.35 -4.17 14.55
C THR A 214 -12.40 -3.51 13.66
N LEU A 215 -12.03 -2.53 12.83
CA LEU A 215 -12.96 -1.87 11.91
C LEU A 215 -13.52 -2.84 10.85
N SER A 216 -12.72 -3.80 10.36
CA SER A 216 -13.18 -4.81 9.40
C SER A 216 -14.17 -5.79 10.02
N VAL A 217 -13.92 -6.26 11.25
CA VAL A 217 -14.84 -7.14 11.98
C VAL A 217 -16.15 -6.42 12.28
N LEU A 218 -16.10 -5.17 12.73
CA LEU A 218 -17.30 -4.35 12.93
C LEU A 218 -18.11 -4.21 11.63
N LEU A 219 -17.45 -3.94 10.51
CA LEU A 219 -18.11 -3.85 9.20
C LEU A 219 -18.84 -5.17 8.85
N ILE A 220 -18.18 -6.31 9.00
CA ILE A 220 -18.76 -7.63 8.70
C ILE A 220 -19.97 -7.91 9.61
N VAL A 221 -19.85 -7.65 10.91
CA VAL A 221 -20.94 -7.87 11.87
C VAL A 221 -22.17 -7.03 11.52
N TYR A 222 -21.99 -5.76 11.18
CA TYR A 222 -23.10 -4.88 10.81
C TYR A 222 -23.71 -5.20 9.44
N ILE A 223 -22.94 -5.75 8.50
CA ILE A 223 -23.47 -6.25 7.22
C ILE A 223 -24.29 -7.53 7.42
N SER A 224 -23.92 -8.36 8.40
CA SER A 224 -24.61 -9.63 8.69
C SER A 224 -25.90 -9.49 9.50
N LYS A 225 -26.19 -8.29 10.01
CA LYS A 225 -27.40 -7.96 10.78
C LYS A 225 -28.46 -7.34 9.89
#